data_AF-A0A936JZ55-F1
#
_entry.id   AF-A0A936JZ55-F1
#
_cell.length_a   1.000
_cell.length_b   1.000
_cell.length_c   1.000
_cell.angle_alpha   90.00
_cell.angle_beta   90.00
_cell.angle_gamma   90.00
#
_symmetry.space_group_name_H-M   'P 1'
#
loop_
_entity.id
_entity.type
_entity.pdbx_description
1 polymer ?
#
loop_
_entity_poly.entity_id
_entity_poly.type
_entity_poly.pdbx_seq_one_letter_code
_entity_poly.pdbx_strand_id
1 'polypeptide(L)'
;MKATYLFPFLLAAVTQIAAQKSQPGFGKVDKADLEMKDCEFDKGADAIVLIDYGNMYYDRGTVGFSTFKTVYERRTRIKILKEKGISQADIEINYYTNNNEERILKFNANTYNLDAAGKIITTEVKKILSLNQLMVITQKMISCFSRS
;
A
#
# COMPACT_ATOMS: atom_id res chain seq x y z
N MET A 1 24.19 53.62 -0.68
CA MET A 1 23.11 52.89 -1.40
C MET A 1 23.22 51.43 -0.99
N LYS A 2 22.34 50.94 -0.10
CA LYS A 2 22.41 49.58 0.44
C LYS A 2 21.26 48.75 -0.15
N ALA A 3 21.63 47.55 -0.57
CA ALA A 3 20.92 46.66 -1.47
C ALA A 3 19.46 46.37 -1.07
N THR A 4 18.54 46.65 -1.99
CA THR A 4 17.11 46.29 -1.90
C THR A 4 16.80 45.11 -2.83
N TYR A 5 17.66 44.08 -2.84
CA TYR A 5 17.49 42.86 -3.65
C TYR A 5 17.07 41.63 -2.83
N LEU A 6 16.71 41.81 -1.56
CA LEU A 6 16.30 40.71 -0.66
C LEU A 6 14.87 40.21 -0.91
N PHE A 7 14.02 41.00 -1.58
CA PHE A 7 12.60 40.66 -1.79
C PHE A 7 12.33 39.70 -2.98
N PRO A 8 12.97 39.82 -4.16
CA PRO A 8 12.73 38.88 -5.26
C PRO A 8 13.40 37.51 -5.06
N PHE A 9 14.40 37.40 -4.18
CA PHE A 9 15.06 36.12 -3.87
C PHE A 9 14.18 35.19 -3.03
N LEU A 10 13.28 35.75 -2.21
CA LEU A 10 12.38 34.97 -1.34
C LEU A 10 11.19 34.36 -2.11
N LEU A 11 10.76 34.99 -3.22
CA LEU A 11 9.63 34.50 -4.03
C LEU A 11 10.00 33.30 -4.93
N ALA A 12 11.27 33.17 -5.32
CA ALA A 12 11.75 32.05 -6.15
C ALA A 12 11.92 30.74 -5.37
N ALA A 13 11.97 30.80 -4.03
CA ALA A 13 12.14 29.61 -3.18
C ALA A 13 10.83 28.84 -2.90
N VAL A 14 9.67 29.38 -3.32
CA VAL A 14 8.35 28.79 -3.00
C VAL A 14 7.85 27.83 -4.08
N THR A 15 8.44 27.84 -5.27
CA THR A 15 8.02 26.92 -6.33
C THR A 15 8.80 25.61 -6.20
N GLN A 16 8.07 24.51 -5.94
CA GLN A 16 8.51 23.10 -6.03
C GLN A 16 8.86 22.40 -4.70
N ILE A 17 7.96 22.45 -3.72
CA ILE A 17 7.89 21.39 -2.70
C ILE A 17 6.76 20.42 -3.09
N ALA A 18 6.99 19.61 -4.12
CA ALA A 18 6.14 18.46 -4.44
C ALA A 18 6.85 17.19 -3.96
N ALA A 19 6.85 16.95 -2.66
CA ALA A 19 7.62 15.86 -2.05
C ALA A 19 6.92 14.49 -2.12
N GLN A 20 5.60 14.44 -2.37
CA GLN A 20 4.84 13.20 -2.34
C GLN A 20 4.54 12.71 -3.75
N LYS A 21 5.29 11.69 -4.21
CA LYS A 21 4.96 10.96 -5.43
C LYS A 21 3.57 10.34 -5.28
N SER A 22 2.73 10.49 -6.31
CA SER A 22 1.43 9.83 -6.34
C SER A 22 1.63 8.33 -6.28
N GLN A 23 0.89 7.68 -5.40
CA GLN A 23 0.97 6.26 -5.18
C GLN A 23 0.42 5.49 -6.42
N PRO A 24 1.19 4.58 -7.07
CA PRO A 24 0.73 3.90 -8.27
C PRO A 24 -0.53 3.08 -8.01
N GLY A 25 -1.43 2.97 -8.98
CA GLY A 25 -2.66 2.17 -8.84
C GLY A 25 -2.39 0.70 -8.52
N PHE A 26 -3.36 0.02 -7.89
CA PHE A 26 -3.27 -1.45 -7.73
C PHE A 26 -3.14 -2.11 -9.10
N GLY A 27 -2.26 -3.12 -9.22
CA GLY A 27 -1.98 -3.78 -10.50
C GLY A 27 -0.87 -3.15 -11.34
N LYS A 28 -0.47 -1.91 -11.07
CA LYS A 28 0.64 -1.25 -11.77
C LYS A 28 1.95 -1.48 -11.00
N VAL A 29 2.79 -2.37 -11.50
CA VAL A 29 4.12 -2.68 -10.96
C VAL A 29 5.16 -2.35 -12.00
N ASP A 30 6.14 -1.53 -11.64
CA ASP A 30 7.24 -1.17 -12.52
C ASP A 30 8.28 -2.30 -12.53
N LYS A 31 8.92 -2.52 -13.68
CA LYS A 31 9.98 -3.55 -13.78
C LYS A 31 11.15 -3.27 -12.83
N ALA A 32 11.46 -1.99 -12.61
CA ALA A 32 12.51 -1.57 -11.69
C ALA A 32 12.27 -2.10 -10.25
N ASP A 33 11.02 -2.08 -9.77
CA ASP A 33 10.67 -2.63 -8.44
C ASP A 33 10.93 -4.15 -8.35
N LEU A 34 10.78 -4.85 -9.47
CA LEU A 34 10.99 -6.30 -9.56
C LEU A 34 12.47 -6.68 -9.72
N GLU A 35 13.24 -5.85 -10.43
CA GLU A 35 14.68 -6.05 -10.66
C GLU A 35 15.55 -5.60 -9.49
N MET A 36 14.99 -4.85 -8.54
CA MET A 36 15.67 -4.45 -7.32
C MET A 36 16.10 -5.66 -6.49
N LYS A 37 17.41 -5.78 -6.23
CA LYS A 37 18.04 -6.92 -5.54
C LYS A 37 18.47 -6.63 -4.12
N ASP A 38 18.68 -5.37 -3.79
CA ASP A 38 19.12 -4.96 -2.46
C ASP A 38 18.50 -3.60 -2.13
N CYS A 39 18.50 -3.29 -0.85
CA CYS A 39 18.00 -2.05 -0.33
C CYS A 39 19.17 -1.08 -0.07
N GLU A 40 19.10 0.14 -0.60
CA GLU A 40 20.16 1.13 -0.42
C GLU A 40 20.30 1.59 1.04
N PHE A 41 19.19 1.61 1.80
CA PHE A 41 19.18 2.06 3.19
C PHE A 41 19.59 0.97 4.19
N ASP A 42 19.35 -0.31 3.87
CA ASP A 42 19.64 -1.45 4.74
C ASP A 42 20.19 -2.61 3.90
N LYS A 43 21.52 -2.63 3.76
CA LYS A 43 22.24 -3.63 2.98
C LYS A 43 22.08 -4.99 3.63
N GLY A 44 21.30 -5.85 2.98
CA GLY A 44 21.03 -7.18 3.47
C GLY A 44 19.66 -7.39 4.11
N ALA A 45 18.73 -6.44 3.98
CA ALA A 45 17.32 -6.66 4.30
C ALA A 45 16.77 -7.92 3.60
N ASP A 46 15.97 -8.70 4.32
CA ASP A 46 15.36 -9.92 3.78
C ASP A 46 14.13 -9.63 2.91
N ALA A 47 13.42 -8.54 3.22
CA ALA A 47 12.27 -8.03 2.47
C ALA A 47 12.17 -6.50 2.63
N ILE A 48 11.49 -5.84 1.71
CA ILE A 48 11.26 -4.40 1.72
C ILE A 48 9.80 -4.06 1.44
N VAL A 49 9.24 -3.18 2.26
CA VAL A 49 7.90 -2.62 2.03
C VAL A 49 8.05 -1.44 1.09
N LEU A 50 7.62 -1.61 -0.15
CA LEU A 50 7.66 -0.56 -1.18
C LEU A 50 6.50 0.43 -1.01
N ILE A 51 5.35 -0.09 -0.55
CA ILE A 51 4.12 0.65 -0.38
C ILE A 51 3.45 0.16 0.89
N ASP A 52 3.12 1.06 1.79
CA ASP A 52 2.09 0.86 2.82
C ASP A 52 1.20 2.10 2.80
N TYR A 53 -0.06 1.91 2.42
CA TYR A 53 -1.02 2.99 2.28
C TYR A 53 -2.32 2.60 2.97
N GLY A 54 -2.79 3.47 3.87
CA GLY A 54 -4.08 3.34 4.54
C GLY A 54 -4.97 4.53 4.21
N ASN A 55 -6.24 4.28 3.91
CA ASN A 55 -7.27 5.29 3.76
C ASN A 55 -8.47 4.93 4.62
N MET A 56 -9.05 5.93 5.29
CA MET A 56 -10.23 5.77 6.13
C MET A 56 -11.25 6.83 5.72
N TYR A 57 -12.48 6.41 5.47
CA TYR A 57 -13.57 7.32 5.14
C TYR A 57 -14.90 6.81 5.67
N TYR A 58 -15.86 7.74 5.79
CA TYR A 58 -17.19 7.42 6.26
C TYR A 58 -18.13 7.20 5.08
N ASP A 59 -18.80 6.06 5.06
CA ASP A 59 -19.88 5.77 4.14
C ASP A 59 -21.21 6.09 4.83
N ARG A 60 -21.89 7.11 4.30
CA ARG A 60 -23.26 7.45 4.71
C ARG A 60 -24.16 6.45 3.97
N GLY A 61 -24.58 5.39 4.67
CA GLY A 61 -25.51 4.42 4.12
C GLY A 61 -26.80 5.04 3.57
N THR A 62 -27.62 4.23 2.90
CA THR A 62 -28.87 4.70 2.28
C THR A 62 -29.78 5.40 3.30
N VAL A 63 -30.32 6.56 2.91
CA VAL A 63 -31.20 7.39 3.74
C VAL A 63 -32.34 6.54 4.30
N GLY A 64 -32.44 6.48 5.64
CA GLY A 64 -33.57 5.85 6.34
C GLY A 64 -33.23 4.64 7.23
N PHE A 65 -32.08 3.95 7.07
CA PHE A 65 -31.85 2.69 7.80
C PHE A 65 -30.42 2.38 8.29
N SER A 66 -29.41 3.25 8.14
CA SER A 66 -28.07 2.93 8.66
C SER A 66 -27.29 4.15 9.13
N THR A 67 -26.86 4.06 10.38
CA THR A 67 -25.79 4.83 11.03
C THR A 67 -24.52 4.84 10.17
N PHE A 68 -23.72 5.91 10.29
CA PHE A 68 -22.43 6.08 9.61
C PHE A 68 -21.58 4.81 9.70
N LYS A 69 -21.09 4.33 8.56
CA LYS A 69 -20.13 3.23 8.49
C LYS A 69 -18.75 3.81 8.30
N THR A 70 -17.77 3.26 8.99
CA THR A 70 -16.37 3.59 8.75
C THR A 70 -15.79 2.54 7.82
N VAL A 71 -15.15 2.99 6.74
CA VAL A 71 -14.50 2.12 5.77
C VAL A 71 -13.00 2.31 5.87
N TYR A 72 -12.26 1.22 6.05
CA TYR A 72 -10.81 1.18 6.07
C TYR A 72 -10.31 0.46 4.83
N GLU A 73 -9.45 1.12 4.06
CA GLU A 73 -8.75 0.53 2.92
C GLU A 73 -7.26 0.53 3.23
N ARG A 74 -6.62 -0.64 3.23
CA ARG A 74 -5.17 -0.76 3.37
C ARG A 74 -4.61 -1.46 2.15
N ARG A 75 -3.47 -0.96 1.68
CA ARG A 75 -2.72 -1.53 0.59
C ARG A 75 -1.25 -1.61 0.92
N THR A 76 -0.72 -2.82 0.83
CA THR A 76 0.68 -3.11 1.12
C THR A 76 1.32 -3.76 -0.10
N ARG A 77 2.54 -3.32 -0.46
CA ARG A 77 3.42 -3.96 -1.45
C ARG A 77 4.70 -4.33 -0.76
N ILE A 78 4.99 -5.62 -0.74
CA ILE A 78 6.19 -6.17 -0.13
C ILE A 78 7.00 -6.84 -1.23
N LYS A 79 8.28 -6.48 -1.34
CA LYS A 79 9.24 -7.12 -2.21
C LYS A 79 10.12 -8.02 -1.35
N ILE A 80 10.08 -9.31 -1.65
CA ILE A 80 10.96 -10.29 -1.01
C ILE A 80 12.31 -10.28 -1.75
N LEU A 81 13.40 -10.07 -1.01
CA LEU A 81 14.77 -10.04 -1.56
C LEU A 81 15.49 -11.37 -1.34
N LYS A 82 15.25 -12.01 -0.19
CA LYS A 82 15.90 -13.26 0.22
C LYS A 82 14.85 -14.28 0.68
N GLU A 83 15.21 -15.56 0.63
CA GLU A 83 14.32 -16.66 1.05
C GLU A 83 13.88 -16.53 2.52
N LYS A 84 14.75 -16.02 3.40
CA LYS A 84 14.41 -15.75 4.81
C LYS A 84 13.27 -14.73 4.96
N GLY A 85 13.08 -13.86 3.97
CA GLY A 85 12.04 -12.85 3.97
C GLY A 85 10.66 -13.38 3.58
N ILE A 86 10.54 -14.64 3.16
CA ILE A 86 9.25 -15.22 2.72
C ILE A 86 8.18 -15.14 3.82
N SER A 87 8.56 -15.26 5.09
CA SER A 87 7.63 -15.10 6.22
C SER A 87 6.99 -13.71 6.30
N GLN A 88 7.62 -12.68 5.71
CA GLN A 88 7.05 -11.33 5.64
C GLN A 88 5.90 -11.23 4.63
N ALA A 89 5.72 -12.23 3.76
CA ALA A 89 4.57 -12.34 2.86
C ALA A 89 3.33 -12.94 3.56
N ASP A 90 3.50 -13.56 4.73
CA ASP A 90 2.39 -14.07 5.54
C ASP A 90 1.75 -12.90 6.31
N ILE A 91 0.62 -12.41 5.80
CA ILE A 91 -0.11 -11.28 6.39
C ILE A 91 -1.37 -11.76 7.08
N GLU A 92 -1.41 -11.56 8.40
CA GLU A 92 -2.60 -11.78 9.21
C GLU A 92 -3.45 -10.51 9.29
N ILE A 93 -4.74 -10.64 8.97
CA ILE A 93 -5.71 -9.55 9.04
C ILE A 93 -6.60 -9.78 10.25
N ASN A 94 -6.32 -9.05 11.33
CA ASN A 94 -7.14 -9.05 12.53
C ASN A 94 -8.31 -8.07 12.37
N TYR A 95 -9.52 -8.53 12.70
CA TYR A 95 -10.74 -7.72 12.68
C TYR A 95 -11.71 -8.19 13.77
N TYR A 96 -12.53 -7.28 14.28
CA TYR A 96 -13.47 -7.54 15.36
C TYR A 96 -14.82 -8.02 14.82
N THR A 97 -15.17 -9.28 15.09
CA THR A 97 -16.42 -9.90 14.62
C THR A 97 -17.58 -9.83 15.61
N ASN A 98 -17.35 -9.34 16.83
CA ASN A 98 -18.40 -9.29 17.84
C ASN A 98 -19.60 -8.47 17.31
N ASN A 99 -20.81 -9.03 17.37
CA ASN A 99 -22.04 -8.44 16.84
C ASN A 99 -21.98 -7.95 15.37
N ASN A 100 -21.11 -8.51 14.53
CA ASN A 100 -20.88 -8.05 13.14
C ASN A 100 -20.44 -6.57 13.04
N GLU A 101 -19.74 -6.07 14.06
CA GLU A 101 -19.19 -4.71 14.09
C GLU A 101 -18.20 -4.49 12.94
N GLU A 102 -17.27 -5.41 12.69
CA GLU A 102 -16.36 -5.34 11.54
C GLU A 102 -16.57 -6.47 10.55
N ARG A 103 -16.42 -6.14 9.27
CA ARG A 103 -16.45 -7.11 8.17
C ARG A 103 -15.43 -6.76 7.10
N ILE A 104 -14.83 -7.80 6.51
CA ILE A 104 -14.00 -7.66 5.31
C ILE A 104 -14.93 -7.60 4.10
N LEU A 105 -14.88 -6.50 3.34
CA LEU A 105 -15.68 -6.35 2.11
C LEU A 105 -14.98 -6.90 0.89
N LYS A 106 -13.67 -6.63 0.79
CA LYS A 106 -12.88 -6.96 -0.39
C LYS A 106 -11.47 -7.30 0.04
N PHE A 107 -10.96 -8.40 -0.47
CA PHE A 107 -9.60 -8.84 -0.30
C PHE A 107 -9.05 -9.23 -1.67
N ASN A 108 -7.99 -8.55 -2.09
CA ASN A 108 -7.26 -8.83 -3.32
C ASN A 108 -5.79 -9.02 -2.95
N ALA A 109 -5.20 -10.14 -3.35
CA ALA A 109 -3.77 -10.37 -3.19
C ALA A 109 -3.21 -10.91 -4.51
N ASN A 110 -2.16 -10.26 -5.01
CA ASN A 110 -1.48 -10.66 -6.24
C ASN A 110 0.01 -10.76 -5.99
N THR A 111 0.65 -11.72 -6.65
CA THR A 111 2.10 -11.84 -6.68
C THR A 111 2.62 -11.55 -8.09
N TYR A 112 3.73 -10.84 -8.17
CA TYR A 112 4.35 -10.39 -9.41
C TYR A 112 5.76 -10.96 -9.49
N ASN A 113 6.02 -11.70 -10.57
CA ASN A 113 7.30 -12.34 -10.87
C ASN A 113 7.79 -11.93 -12.26
N LEU A 114 9.09 -12.06 -12.51
CA LEU A 114 9.68 -11.89 -13.83
C LEU A 114 9.87 -13.26 -14.47
N ASP A 115 9.41 -13.41 -15.72
CA ASP A 115 9.69 -14.58 -16.55
C ASP A 115 11.13 -14.53 -17.10
N ALA A 116 11.62 -15.65 -17.66
CA ALA A 116 12.90 -15.72 -18.37
C ALA A 116 13.02 -14.71 -19.52
N ALA A 117 11.88 -14.30 -20.10
CA ALA A 117 11.78 -13.27 -21.14
C ALA A 117 11.69 -11.82 -20.60
N GLY A 118 11.80 -11.60 -19.29
CA GLY A 118 11.67 -10.28 -18.67
C GLY A 118 10.24 -9.70 -18.69
N LYS A 119 9.23 -10.56 -18.86
CA LYS A 119 7.81 -10.20 -18.79
C LYS A 119 7.30 -10.36 -17.37
N ILE A 120 6.43 -9.45 -16.93
CA ILE A 120 5.79 -9.55 -15.61
C ILE A 120 4.67 -10.59 -15.68
N ILE A 121 4.79 -11.65 -14.88
CA ILE A 121 3.77 -12.65 -14.64
C ILE A 121 3.03 -12.26 -13.36
N THR A 122 1.70 -12.19 -13.43
CA THR A 122 0.84 -11.92 -12.27
C THR A 122 0.09 -13.18 -11.89
N THR A 123 0.16 -13.55 -10.61
CA THR A 123 -0.58 -14.68 -10.05
C THR A 123 -1.52 -14.15 -8.97
N GLU A 124 -2.81 -14.46 -9.08
CA GLU A 124 -3.79 -14.13 -8.05
C GLU A 124 -3.66 -15.12 -6.88
N VAL A 125 -3.56 -14.60 -5.66
CA VAL A 125 -3.42 -15.39 -4.44
C VAL A 125 -4.80 -15.57 -3.83
N LYS A 126 -5.34 -16.79 -3.96
CA LYS A 126 -6.61 -17.19 -3.31
C LYS A 126 -6.38 -17.80 -1.93
N LYS A 127 -5.27 -18.52 -1.74
CA LYS A 127 -4.73 -19.00 -0.47
C LYS A 127 -3.34 -19.60 -0.72
N ILE A 128 -2.34 -19.12 0.03
CA ILE A 128 -0.94 -19.57 0.17
C ILE A 128 -0.22 -19.95 -1.14
N LEU A 129 0.81 -19.17 -1.51
CA LEU A 129 1.83 -19.61 -2.47
C LEU A 129 3.21 -19.05 -2.11
N SER A 130 4.22 -19.90 -2.26
CA SER A 130 5.63 -19.71 -1.92
C SER A 130 6.49 -19.22 -3.10
N LEU A 131 7.66 -18.66 -2.73
CA LEU A 131 8.90 -18.35 -3.49
C LEU A 131 9.03 -17.02 -4.25
N ASN A 132 9.93 -16.15 -3.76
CA ASN A 132 10.58 -14.97 -4.38
C ASN A 132 9.67 -14.05 -5.21
N GLN A 133 8.66 -13.46 -4.56
CA GLN A 133 7.64 -12.66 -5.25
C GLN A 133 7.53 -11.27 -4.67
N LEU A 134 7.12 -10.33 -5.52
CA LEU A 134 6.60 -9.05 -5.05
C LEU A 134 5.10 -9.22 -4.81
N MET A 135 4.68 -9.17 -3.56
CA MET A 135 3.30 -9.37 -3.14
C MET A 135 2.61 -8.02 -2.96
N VAL A 136 1.47 -7.82 -3.63
CA VAL A 136 0.60 -6.67 -3.44
C VAL A 136 -0.70 -7.14 -2.84
N ILE A 137 -0.99 -6.67 -1.64
CA ILE A 137 -2.23 -6.97 -0.91
C ILE A 137 -3.04 -5.68 -0.83
N THR A 138 -4.32 -5.77 -1.16
CA THR A 138 -5.31 -4.71 -0.91
C THR A 138 -6.46 -5.29 -0.14
N GLN A 139 -6.77 -4.69 1.00
CA GLN A 139 -7.90 -5.05 1.83
C GLN A 139 -8.81 -3.83 2.03
N LYS A 140 -10.12 -4.08 2.02
CA LYS A 140 -11.15 -3.11 2.35
C LYS A 140 -12.05 -3.70 3.42
N MET A 141 -12.09 -3.06 4.57
CA MET A 141 -12.90 -3.45 5.72
C MET A 141 -13.92 -2.35 6.03
N ILE A 142 -15.06 -2.74 6.59
CA ILE A 142 -16.04 -1.82 7.16
C ILE A 142 -16.19 -2.11 8.63
N SER A 143 -16.14 -1.06 9.46
CA SER A 143 -16.65 -1.09 10.83
C SER A 143 -17.97 -0.32 10.92
N CYS A 144 -18.95 -0.91 11.59
CA CYS A 144 -20.29 -0.39 11.80
C CYS A 144 -20.40 -0.02 13.28
N PHE A 145 -20.25 1.27 13.60
CA PHE A 145 -20.34 1.75 14.98
C PHE A 145 -21.81 1.93 15.36
N SER A 146 -22.43 0.89 15.91
CA SER A 146 -23.75 1.01 16.54
C SER A 146 -23.54 1.53 17.96
N ARG A 147 -23.78 2.82 18.20
CA ARG A 147 -23.89 3.33 19.58
C ARG A 147 -25.03 2.60 20.28
N SER A 148 -24.72 1.84 21.33
CA SER A 148 -25.68 1.44 22.38
C SER A 148 -26.10 2.66 23.19
#